data_AF-A0A2N3G2E4-F1
#
_entry.id   AF-A0A2N3G2E4-F1
#
_cell.length_a   1.000
_cell.length_b   1.000
_cell.length_c   1.000
_cell.angle_alpha   90.00
_cell.angle_beta   90.00
_cell.angle_gamma   90.00
#
_symmetry.space_group_name_H-M   'P 1'
#
loop_
_entity.id
_entity.type
_entity.pdbx_description
1 polymer ?
#
loop_
_entity_poly.entity_id
_entity_poly.type
_entity_poly.pdbx_seq_one_letter_code
_entity_poly.pdbx_strand_id
1 'polypeptide(L)'
;MTTTLTDIPAAPKSLKISDKRAQRRKFQNSLASIALSSAMVVACIPLILILFVVIQRGIAAFNLDLFIYEQRTFRATEEAGFAHGFVGTALIMALAIPMAVLVGISTAVYLVEYGRGTKLATAVRFVTDVMTGVPSIFVGLVVYAVVVRGTGLGLGFGTLAGAIAIALVMLPIVVRSCEEMLKLVPDSIRNASAGLGSRKWQTTTRVVLPASAPGLATGSMLAVARGAGETAPLLLTALGSLFTVTELVGRAQASLPQLIYQHARQPFPPGLERAWGGALALVIITLLFTILARTLGTKYNKIRAGM
;
A
#
# COMPACT_ATOMS: atom_id res chain seq x y z
N MET A 1 13.43 -32.08 61.22
CA MET A 1 14.64 -31.60 60.52
C MET A 1 14.23 -30.47 59.60
N THR A 2 14.43 -29.25 60.05
CA THR A 2 14.09 -27.99 59.39
C THR A 2 15.27 -27.57 58.52
N THR A 3 15.10 -27.59 57.19
CA THR A 3 16.06 -27.04 56.23
C THR A 3 15.99 -25.51 56.28
N THR A 4 17.02 -24.90 56.88
CA THR A 4 17.18 -23.45 56.93
C THR A 4 17.53 -22.92 55.54
N LEU A 5 16.73 -21.95 55.06
CA LEU A 5 16.93 -21.18 53.82
C LEU A 5 18.12 -20.20 53.94
N THR A 6 19.34 -20.70 54.18
CA THR A 6 20.52 -19.84 54.40
C THR A 6 21.52 -19.82 53.24
N ASP A 7 21.34 -20.65 52.21
CA ASP A 7 22.26 -20.69 51.07
C ASP A 7 21.67 -20.01 49.82
N ILE A 8 21.36 -18.71 49.94
CA ILE A 8 21.16 -17.87 48.75
C ILE A 8 22.56 -17.56 48.21
N PRO A 9 22.96 -18.07 47.03
CA PRO A 9 24.26 -17.75 46.46
C PRO A 9 24.36 -16.23 46.30
N ALA A 10 25.46 -15.65 46.81
CA ALA A 10 25.69 -14.22 46.78
C ALA A 10 25.43 -13.65 45.38
N ALA A 11 24.70 -12.53 45.31
CA ALA A 11 24.39 -11.86 44.06
C ALA A 11 25.67 -11.73 43.21
N PRO A 12 25.65 -12.14 41.93
CA PRO A 12 26.86 -12.17 41.12
C PRO A 12 27.50 -10.79 41.13
N LYS A 13 28.75 -10.71 41.60
CA LYS A 13 29.53 -9.45 41.61
C LYS A 13 29.42 -8.85 40.22
N SER A 14 28.87 -7.64 40.12
CA SER A 14 28.77 -6.93 38.84
C SER A 14 30.16 -6.91 38.20
N LEU A 15 30.31 -7.65 37.10
CA LEU A 15 31.53 -7.67 36.32
C LEU A 15 31.68 -6.24 35.77
N LYS A 16 32.53 -5.43 36.42
CA LYS A 16 32.98 -4.15 35.88
C LYS A 16 33.91 -4.44 34.71
N ILE A 17 33.33 -4.85 33.58
CA ILE A 17 34.02 -4.99 32.31
C ILE A 17 34.31 -3.57 31.82
N SER A 18 35.40 -2.99 32.31
CA SER A 18 36.01 -1.79 31.74
C SER A 18 36.79 -2.15 30.48
N ASP A 19 36.11 -2.81 29.54
CA ASP A 19 36.67 -3.05 28.21
C ASP A 19 36.55 -1.77 27.41
N LYS A 20 37.69 -1.14 27.08
CA LYS A 20 37.73 0.01 26.15
C LYS A 20 37.01 -0.31 24.82
N ARG A 21 37.00 -1.58 24.39
CA ARG A 21 36.24 -2.07 23.22
C ARG A 21 34.72 -2.05 23.45
N ALA A 22 34.25 -2.42 24.63
CA ALA A 22 32.83 -2.35 25.00
C ALA A 22 32.35 -0.89 25.12
N GLN A 23 33.18 0.00 25.69
CA GLN A 23 32.90 1.44 25.73
C GLN A 23 32.82 2.05 24.33
N ARG A 24 33.75 1.69 23.42
CA ARG A 24 33.71 2.13 22.01
C ARG A 24 32.45 1.64 21.28
N ARG A 25 32.04 0.37 21.48
CA ARG A 25 30.79 -0.18 20.93
C ARG A 25 29.56 0.56 21.49
N LYS A 26 29.52 0.85 22.79
CA LYS A 26 28.44 1.60 23.43
C LYS A 26 28.34 3.02 22.88
N PHE A 27 29.48 3.70 22.70
CA PHE A 27 29.52 5.03 22.09
C PHE A 27 29.04 5.02 20.63
N GLN A 28 29.54 4.08 19.81
CA GLN A 28 29.10 3.92 18.42
C GLN A 28 27.60 3.60 18.31
N ASN A 29 27.09 2.72 19.17
CA ASN A 29 25.66 2.42 19.24
C ASN A 29 24.82 3.63 19.66
N SER A 30 25.29 4.40 20.65
CA SER A 30 24.60 5.62 21.09
C SER A 30 24.60 6.68 20.00
N LEU A 31 25.72 6.88 19.31
CA LEU A 31 25.83 7.82 18.20
C LEU A 31 24.93 7.41 17.03
N ALA A 32 24.94 6.12 16.65
CA ALA A 32 24.07 5.59 15.60
C ALA A 32 22.58 5.73 15.97
N SER A 33 22.22 5.45 17.23
CA SER A 33 20.86 5.63 17.73
C SER A 33 20.41 7.10 17.65
N ILE A 34 21.24 8.03 18.14
CA ILE A 34 20.95 9.48 18.07
C ILE A 34 20.83 9.93 16.61
N ALA A 35 21.74 9.50 15.74
CA ALA A 35 21.69 9.81 14.32
C ALA A 35 20.40 9.30 13.67
N LEU A 36 20.03 8.04 13.90
CA LEU A 36 18.79 7.44 13.38
C LEU A 36 17.53 8.13 13.92
N SER A 37 17.49 8.42 15.23
CA SER A 37 16.37 9.15 15.83
C SER A 37 16.25 10.57 15.28
N SER A 38 17.36 11.28 15.09
CA SER A 38 17.36 12.63 14.51
C SER A 38 16.90 12.61 13.04
N ALA A 39 17.37 11.65 12.25
CA ALA A 39 16.94 11.46 10.87
C ALA A 39 15.43 11.15 10.78
N MET A 40 14.91 10.34 11.69
CA MET A 40 13.47 10.05 11.79
C MET A 40 12.66 11.31 12.10
N VAL A 41 13.12 12.16 13.03
CA VAL A 41 12.46 13.43 13.34
C VAL A 41 12.44 14.33 12.11
N VAL A 42 13.58 14.49 11.43
CA VAL A 42 13.69 15.30 10.21
C VAL A 42 12.75 14.78 9.11
N ALA A 43 12.64 13.46 8.93
CA ALA A 43 11.73 12.85 7.97
C ALA A 43 10.24 13.08 8.31
N CYS A 44 9.89 13.20 9.60
CA CYS A 44 8.53 13.50 10.04
C CYS A 44 8.12 14.95 9.81
N ILE A 45 9.05 15.91 9.79
CA ILE A 45 8.75 17.34 9.60
C ILE A 45 7.92 17.60 8.33
N PRO A 46 8.35 17.21 7.11
CA PRO A 46 7.56 17.48 5.91
C PRO A 46 6.21 16.77 5.92
N LEU A 47 6.13 15.56 6.49
CA LEU A 47 4.87 14.84 6.63
C LEU A 47 3.87 15.61 7.51
N ILE A 48 4.32 16.07 8.68
CA ILE A 48 3.50 16.85 9.61
C ILE A 48 3.09 18.18 8.96
N LEU A 49 4.00 18.86 8.26
CA LEU A 49 3.69 20.11 7.56
C LEU A 49 2.64 19.91 6.46
N ILE A 50 2.79 18.87 5.63
CA ILE A 50 1.81 18.58 4.57
C ILE A 50 0.44 18.26 5.18
N LEU A 51 0.39 17.41 6.21
CA LEU A 51 -0.86 17.09 6.91
C LEU A 51 -1.49 18.33 7.53
N PHE A 52 -0.70 19.17 8.20
CA PHE A 52 -1.18 20.40 8.81
C PHE A 52 -1.79 21.34 7.76
N VAL A 53 -1.10 21.60 6.65
CA VAL A 53 -1.60 22.49 5.59
C VAL A 53 -2.85 21.93 4.90
N VAL A 54 -2.86 20.62 4.61
CA VAL A 54 -4.02 19.94 4.00
C VAL A 54 -5.23 19.99 4.92
N ILE A 55 -5.06 19.79 6.22
CA ILE A 55 -6.15 19.90 7.20
C ILE A 55 -6.62 21.35 7.30
N GLN A 56 -5.69 22.30 7.50
CA GLN A 56 -6.02 23.71 7.69
C GLN A 56 -6.80 24.29 6.50
N ARG A 57 -6.35 24.01 5.26
CA ARG A 57 -7.00 24.51 4.04
C ARG A 57 -8.15 23.65 3.58
N GLY A 58 -8.07 22.34 3.80
CA GLY A 58 -9.07 21.39 3.34
C GLY A 58 -10.37 21.44 4.13
N ILE A 59 -10.33 21.72 5.44
CA ILE A 59 -11.56 21.78 6.27
C ILE A 59 -12.54 22.83 5.74
N ALA A 60 -12.05 24.00 5.31
CA ALA A 60 -12.90 25.06 4.77
C ALA A 60 -13.62 24.65 3.47
N ALA A 61 -13.00 23.77 2.68
CA ALA A 61 -13.54 23.28 1.41
C ALA A 61 -14.19 21.88 1.51
N PHE A 62 -14.25 21.30 2.71
CA PHE A 62 -14.82 19.97 2.94
C PHE A 62 -16.32 20.08 3.23
N ASN A 63 -17.10 20.40 2.19
CA ASN A 63 -18.55 20.49 2.24
C ASN A 63 -19.21 19.33 1.48
N LEU A 64 -20.53 19.19 1.62
CA LEU A 64 -21.30 18.16 0.90
C LEU A 64 -21.24 18.36 -0.62
N ASP A 65 -21.10 19.60 -1.07
CA ASP A 65 -21.02 19.95 -2.48
C ASP A 65 -19.86 19.27 -3.20
N LEU A 66 -18.73 19.08 -2.49
CA LEU A 66 -17.57 18.34 -2.98
C LEU A 66 -17.91 16.90 -3.39
N PHE A 67 -18.84 16.25 -2.68
CA PHE A 67 -19.19 14.84 -2.88
C PHE A 67 -20.40 14.64 -3.79
N ILE A 68 -21.30 15.62 -3.85
CA ILE A 68 -22.59 15.51 -4.56
C ILE A 68 -22.48 16.09 -5.97
N TYR A 69 -21.82 17.25 -6.12
CA TYR A 69 -21.77 17.91 -7.41
C TYR A 69 -20.61 17.42 -8.28
N GLU A 70 -20.84 17.44 -9.59
CA GLU A 70 -19.81 17.18 -10.59
C GLU A 70 -19.14 18.49 -11.03
N GLN A 71 -18.05 18.34 -11.78
CA GLN A 71 -17.42 19.47 -12.42
C GLN A 71 -18.21 19.85 -13.67
N ARG A 72 -18.81 21.05 -13.69
CA ARG A 72 -19.64 21.48 -14.81
C ARG A 72 -18.84 22.02 -16.00
N THR A 73 -17.69 22.62 -15.74
CA THR A 73 -16.84 23.20 -16.80
C THR A 73 -15.36 23.01 -16.51
N PHE A 74 -14.50 23.14 -17.52
CA PHE A 74 -13.04 23.08 -17.33
C PHE A 74 -12.50 24.20 -16.44
N ARG A 75 -13.17 25.36 -16.39
CA ARG A 75 -12.83 26.45 -15.45
C ARG A 75 -13.50 26.19 -14.10
N ALA A 76 -12.76 26.32 -13.00
CA ALA A 76 -13.38 26.19 -11.69
C ALA A 76 -14.38 27.32 -11.44
N THR A 77 -15.65 26.93 -11.26
CA THR A 77 -16.76 27.80 -10.83
C THR A 77 -17.12 27.47 -9.38
N GLU A 78 -17.87 28.34 -8.71
CA GLU A 78 -18.25 28.15 -7.29
C GLU A 78 -19.22 26.98 -7.08
N GLU A 79 -20.08 26.67 -8.06
CA GLU A 79 -21.06 25.57 -7.99
C GLU A 79 -20.58 24.26 -8.67
N ALA A 80 -19.53 23.65 -8.15
CA ALA A 80 -19.03 22.38 -8.67
C ALA A 80 -18.37 21.52 -7.59
N GLY A 81 -18.27 20.21 -7.83
CA GLY A 81 -17.67 19.24 -6.91
C GLY A 81 -16.85 18.17 -7.63
N PHE A 82 -16.38 17.19 -6.86
CA PHE A 82 -15.52 16.08 -7.31
C PHE A 82 -16.25 14.73 -7.32
N ALA A 83 -17.59 14.69 -7.31
CA ALA A 83 -18.39 13.46 -7.30
C ALA A 83 -17.91 12.42 -8.34
N HIS A 84 -17.79 12.84 -9.60
CA HIS A 84 -17.26 12.04 -10.70
C HIS A 84 -15.85 11.47 -10.46
N GLY A 85 -14.98 12.19 -9.75
CA GLY A 85 -13.65 11.71 -9.37
C GLY A 85 -13.68 10.64 -8.29
N PHE A 86 -14.59 10.74 -7.31
CA PHE A 86 -14.80 9.69 -6.30
C PHE A 86 -15.32 8.41 -6.95
N VAL A 87 -16.34 8.52 -7.80
CA VAL A 87 -16.91 7.38 -8.52
C VAL A 87 -15.87 6.73 -9.44
N GLY A 88 -15.16 7.54 -10.23
CA GLY A 88 -14.14 7.00 -11.13
C GLY A 88 -12.97 6.35 -10.40
N THR A 89 -12.52 6.90 -9.26
CA THR A 89 -11.51 6.24 -8.41
C THR A 89 -12.03 4.92 -7.87
N ALA A 90 -13.27 4.87 -7.39
CA ALA A 90 -13.88 3.65 -6.88
C ALA A 90 -13.97 2.56 -7.96
N LEU A 91 -14.40 2.91 -9.18
CA LEU A 91 -14.49 1.98 -10.31
C LEU A 91 -13.11 1.45 -10.75
N ILE A 92 -12.11 2.34 -10.86
CA ILE A 92 -10.73 1.96 -11.19
C ILE A 92 -10.19 1.00 -10.12
N MET A 93 -10.35 1.33 -8.84
CA MET A 93 -9.87 0.49 -7.73
C MET A 93 -10.63 -0.84 -7.67
N ALA A 94 -11.94 -0.86 -7.88
CA ALA A 94 -12.74 -2.08 -7.88
C ALA A 94 -12.25 -3.11 -8.91
N LEU A 95 -11.69 -2.65 -10.04
CA LEU A 95 -11.09 -3.51 -11.06
C LEU A 95 -9.61 -3.80 -10.79
N ALA A 96 -8.84 -2.81 -10.31
CA ALA A 96 -7.40 -2.98 -10.07
C ALA A 96 -7.10 -3.92 -8.90
N ILE A 97 -7.91 -3.86 -7.82
CA ILE A 97 -7.74 -4.67 -6.61
C ILE A 97 -7.74 -6.17 -6.93
N PRO A 98 -8.78 -6.76 -7.56
CA PRO A 98 -8.79 -8.20 -7.82
C PRO A 98 -7.64 -8.61 -8.74
N MET A 99 -7.28 -7.80 -9.74
CA MET A 99 -6.13 -8.08 -10.62
C MET A 99 -4.81 -8.13 -9.86
N ALA A 100 -4.50 -7.08 -9.09
CA ALA A 100 -3.23 -6.98 -8.37
C ALA A 100 -3.15 -7.95 -7.19
N VAL A 101 -4.23 -8.10 -6.41
CA VAL A 101 -4.25 -8.93 -5.20
C VAL A 101 -4.20 -10.40 -5.56
N LEU A 102 -5.01 -10.85 -6.53
CA LEU A 102 -5.03 -12.26 -6.92
C LEU A 102 -3.70 -12.69 -7.53
N VAL A 103 -3.19 -11.93 -8.49
CA VAL A 103 -1.90 -12.24 -9.14
C VAL A 103 -0.75 -12.09 -8.13
N GLY A 104 -0.79 -11.05 -7.29
CA GLY A 104 0.25 -10.78 -6.30
C GLY A 104 0.37 -11.87 -5.23
N ILE A 105 -0.76 -12.28 -4.63
CA ILE A 105 -0.77 -13.38 -3.65
C ILE A 105 -0.36 -14.69 -4.30
N SER A 106 -0.87 -15.01 -5.50
CA SER A 106 -0.50 -16.23 -6.22
C SER A 106 1.01 -16.29 -6.52
N THR A 107 1.58 -15.15 -6.92
CA THR A 107 3.02 -15.03 -7.17
C THR A 107 3.81 -15.19 -5.87
N ALA A 108 3.39 -14.56 -4.77
CA ALA A 108 4.03 -14.71 -3.46
C ALA A 108 4.00 -16.16 -2.96
N VAL A 109 2.87 -16.85 -3.12
CA VAL A 109 2.73 -18.28 -2.80
C VAL A 109 3.69 -19.12 -3.64
N TYR A 110 3.78 -18.85 -4.95
CA TYR A 110 4.76 -19.51 -5.80
C TYR A 110 6.19 -19.28 -5.30
N LEU A 111 6.58 -18.03 -5.02
CA LEU A 111 7.94 -17.66 -4.60
C LEU A 111 8.37 -18.31 -3.27
N VAL A 112 7.44 -18.45 -2.32
CA VAL A 112 7.73 -18.99 -0.98
C VAL A 112 7.58 -20.49 -0.90
N GLU A 113 6.52 -21.06 -1.48
CA GLU A 113 6.22 -22.48 -1.31
C GLU A 113 6.82 -23.32 -2.44
N TYR A 114 6.75 -22.88 -3.71
CA TYR A 114 7.09 -23.72 -4.86
C TYR A 114 8.44 -23.41 -5.51
N GLY A 115 8.83 -22.13 -5.53
CA GLY A 115 9.95 -21.61 -6.29
C GLY A 115 11.26 -21.47 -5.50
N ARG A 116 11.34 -21.90 -4.24
CA ARG A 116 12.57 -21.80 -3.42
C ARG A 116 13.79 -22.37 -4.18
N GLY A 117 14.83 -21.54 -4.37
CA GLY A 117 16.07 -21.93 -5.05
C GLY A 117 16.00 -22.01 -6.58
N THR A 118 14.86 -21.71 -7.21
CA THR A 118 14.73 -21.77 -8.67
C THR A 118 15.22 -20.48 -9.36
N LYS A 119 15.74 -20.62 -10.59
CA LYS A 119 16.11 -19.47 -11.43
C LYS A 119 14.90 -18.58 -11.73
N LEU A 120 13.72 -19.18 -11.94
CA LEU A 120 12.47 -18.45 -12.19
C LEU A 120 12.09 -17.58 -10.98
N ALA A 121 12.12 -18.11 -9.75
CA ALA A 121 11.83 -17.29 -8.56
C ALA A 121 12.83 -16.14 -8.37
N THR A 122 14.11 -16.36 -8.72
CA THR A 122 15.13 -15.30 -8.68
C THR A 122 14.84 -14.21 -9.71
N ALA A 123 14.48 -14.60 -10.93
CA ALA A 123 14.09 -13.67 -12.00
C ALA A 123 12.82 -12.88 -11.63
N VAL A 124 11.79 -13.53 -11.10
CA VAL A 124 10.54 -12.87 -10.68
C VAL A 124 10.82 -11.87 -9.55
N ARG A 125 11.62 -12.22 -8.54
CA ARG A 125 12.02 -11.27 -7.49
C ARG A 125 12.77 -10.08 -8.06
N PHE A 126 13.74 -10.33 -8.95
CA PHE A 126 14.47 -9.25 -9.61
C PHE A 126 13.54 -8.30 -10.38
N VAL A 127 12.63 -8.83 -11.20
CA VAL A 127 11.66 -8.00 -11.94
C VAL A 127 10.76 -7.22 -10.98
N THR A 128 10.26 -7.87 -9.93
CA THR A 128 9.40 -7.23 -8.92
C THR A 128 10.13 -6.10 -8.20
N ASP A 129 11.39 -6.31 -7.83
CA ASP A 129 12.23 -5.29 -7.18
C ASP A 129 12.53 -4.13 -8.14
N VAL A 130 12.83 -4.41 -9.42
CA VAL A 130 13.01 -3.38 -10.45
C VAL A 130 11.73 -2.56 -10.63
N MET A 131 10.56 -3.20 -10.69
CA MET A 131 9.27 -2.50 -10.82
C MET A 131 9.01 -1.51 -9.67
N THR A 132 9.49 -1.77 -8.46
CA THR A 132 9.36 -0.79 -7.35
C THR A 132 10.23 0.45 -7.55
N GLY A 133 11.32 0.35 -8.31
CA GLY A 133 12.20 1.48 -8.63
C GLY A 133 11.80 2.25 -9.89
N VAL A 134 10.94 1.68 -10.75
CA VAL A 134 10.48 2.33 -11.98
C VAL A 134 9.50 3.46 -11.63
N PRO A 135 9.72 4.70 -12.13
CA PRO A 135 8.76 5.78 -11.89
C PRO A 135 7.37 5.45 -12.46
N SER A 136 6.30 5.69 -11.69
CA SER A 136 4.95 5.23 -12.04
C SER A 136 4.39 5.81 -13.35
N ILE A 137 4.93 6.94 -13.83
CA ILE A 137 4.61 7.49 -15.15
C ILE A 137 5.04 6.57 -16.31
N PHE A 138 6.14 5.83 -16.16
CA PHE A 138 6.59 4.88 -17.18
C PHE A 138 5.63 3.70 -17.29
N VAL A 139 5.09 3.23 -16.15
CA VAL A 139 4.04 2.20 -16.16
C VAL A 139 2.81 2.72 -16.92
N GLY A 140 2.40 3.96 -16.67
CA GLY A 140 1.35 4.63 -17.43
C GLY A 140 1.62 4.69 -18.93
N LEU A 141 2.85 5.02 -19.33
CA LEU A 141 3.26 5.10 -20.74
C LEU A 141 3.20 3.73 -21.44
N VAL A 142 3.65 2.66 -20.77
CA VAL A 142 3.58 1.30 -21.32
C VAL A 142 2.12 0.88 -21.51
N VAL A 143 1.27 1.12 -20.52
CA VAL A 143 -0.17 0.82 -20.63
C VAL A 143 -0.83 1.67 -21.71
N TYR A 144 -0.46 2.94 -21.82
CA TYR A 144 -0.93 3.80 -22.91
C TYR A 144 -0.58 3.22 -24.29
N ALA A 145 0.67 2.82 -24.50
CA ALA A 145 1.11 2.26 -25.78
C ALA A 145 0.36 0.96 -26.13
N VAL A 146 0.26 0.03 -25.17
CA VAL A 146 -0.28 -1.32 -25.40
C VAL A 146 -1.81 -1.36 -25.39
N VAL A 147 -2.43 -0.71 -24.41
CA VAL A 147 -3.87 -0.80 -24.13
C VAL A 147 -4.66 0.34 -24.77
N VAL A 148 -4.17 1.58 -24.69
CA VAL A 148 -4.92 2.77 -25.14
C VAL A 148 -4.76 3.02 -26.64
N ARG A 149 -3.53 3.21 -27.12
CA ARG A 149 -3.23 3.57 -28.53
C ARG A 149 -3.26 2.39 -29.49
N GLY A 150 -3.06 1.19 -28.99
CA GLY A 150 -3.25 -0.03 -29.77
C GLY A 150 -2.02 -0.48 -30.56
N THR A 151 -1.00 -0.96 -29.85
CA THR A 151 -0.21 -2.08 -30.36
C THR A 151 -0.79 -3.44 -29.95
N GLY A 152 -1.79 -3.47 -29.04
CA GLY A 152 -2.45 -4.70 -28.53
C GLY A 152 -3.97 -4.69 -28.62
N LEU A 153 -4.66 -3.95 -27.73
CA LEU A 153 -6.14 -4.03 -27.56
C LEU A 153 -6.92 -2.83 -28.11
N GLY A 154 -6.31 -1.64 -28.20
CA GLY A 154 -6.94 -0.44 -28.78
C GLY A 154 -8.21 0.03 -28.07
N LEU A 155 -8.26 -0.10 -26.74
CA LEU A 155 -9.46 0.18 -25.93
C LEU A 155 -9.75 1.68 -25.74
N GLY A 156 -8.83 2.55 -26.17
CA GLY A 156 -8.91 3.98 -25.88
C GLY A 156 -8.71 4.30 -24.40
N PHE A 157 -8.88 5.57 -24.06
CA PHE A 157 -8.82 6.01 -22.67
C PHE A 157 -10.05 5.52 -21.91
N GLY A 158 -9.89 5.14 -20.64
CA GLY A 158 -11.02 4.83 -19.78
C GLY A 158 -10.69 4.02 -18.54
N THR A 159 -11.76 3.60 -17.86
CA THR A 159 -11.69 2.96 -16.53
C THR A 159 -10.81 1.72 -16.53
N LEU A 160 -10.92 0.85 -17.54
CA LEU A 160 -10.16 -0.39 -17.62
C LEU A 160 -8.65 -0.14 -17.86
N ALA A 161 -8.31 0.82 -18.72
CA ALA A 161 -6.93 1.21 -18.95
C ALA A 161 -6.30 1.80 -17.67
N GLY A 162 -7.07 2.62 -16.94
CA GLY A 162 -6.70 3.11 -15.61
C GLY A 162 -6.47 1.96 -14.62
N ALA A 163 -7.40 1.00 -14.56
CA ALA A 163 -7.33 -0.14 -13.65
C ALA A 163 -6.12 -1.04 -13.92
N ILE A 164 -5.79 -1.32 -15.18
CA ILE A 164 -4.60 -2.10 -15.55
C ILE A 164 -3.33 -1.38 -15.10
N ALA A 165 -3.24 -0.06 -15.30
CA ALA A 165 -2.08 0.71 -14.89
C ALA A 165 -1.90 0.72 -13.37
N ILE A 166 -2.99 0.95 -12.61
CA ILE A 166 -2.96 0.90 -11.15
C ILE A 166 -2.65 -0.51 -10.65
N ALA A 167 -3.20 -1.55 -11.28
CA ALA A 167 -2.89 -2.93 -10.90
C ALA A 167 -1.41 -3.25 -11.06
N LEU A 168 -0.76 -2.79 -12.15
CA LEU A 168 0.69 -2.97 -12.36
C LEU A 168 1.54 -2.23 -11.33
N VAL A 169 1.12 -1.03 -10.90
CA VAL A 169 1.81 -0.28 -9.84
C VAL A 169 1.64 -0.96 -8.47
N MET A 170 0.46 -1.52 -8.20
CA MET A 170 0.18 -2.22 -6.94
C MET A 170 0.86 -3.59 -6.85
N LEU A 171 1.03 -4.27 -7.99
CA LEU A 171 1.50 -5.65 -8.06
C LEU A 171 2.78 -5.91 -7.26
N PRO A 172 3.90 -5.17 -7.46
CA PRO A 172 5.13 -5.45 -6.73
C PRO A 172 5.01 -5.22 -5.21
N ILE A 173 4.15 -4.29 -4.80
CA ILE A 173 3.88 -4.03 -3.37
C ILE A 173 3.14 -5.22 -2.75
N VAL A 174 2.12 -5.75 -3.44
CA VAL A 174 1.39 -6.95 -2.98
C VAL A 174 2.33 -8.15 -2.94
N VAL A 175 3.08 -8.42 -4.02
CA VAL A 175 4.00 -9.57 -4.08
C VAL A 175 4.99 -9.54 -2.92
N ARG A 176 5.67 -8.40 -2.71
CA ARG A 176 6.71 -8.29 -1.68
C ARG A 176 6.13 -8.42 -0.28
N SER A 177 5.04 -7.70 0.01
CA SER A 177 4.41 -7.75 1.33
C SER A 177 3.87 -9.14 1.65
N CYS A 178 3.22 -9.80 0.70
CA CYS A 178 2.71 -11.15 0.87
C CYS A 178 3.82 -12.19 0.98
N GLU A 179 4.92 -12.05 0.23
CA GLU A 179 6.07 -12.94 0.31
C GLU A 179 6.68 -12.92 1.73
N GLU A 180 6.88 -11.74 2.31
CA GLU A 180 7.40 -11.61 3.67
C GLU A 180 6.45 -12.21 4.70
N MET A 181 5.13 -12.02 4.55
CA MET A 181 4.14 -12.61 5.46
C MET A 181 4.10 -14.14 5.39
N LEU A 182 4.28 -14.72 4.21
CA LEU A 182 4.35 -16.18 4.05
C LEU A 182 5.63 -16.78 4.65
N LYS A 183 6.76 -16.06 4.59
CA LYS A 183 8.03 -16.48 5.21
C LYS A 183 7.97 -16.50 6.73
N LEU A 184 7.11 -15.68 7.35
CA LEU A 184 6.92 -15.66 8.81
C LEU A 184 6.30 -16.94 9.37
N VAL A 185 5.60 -17.73 8.55
CA VAL A 185 5.09 -19.04 8.99
C VAL A 185 6.29 -19.95 9.24
N PRO A 186 6.43 -20.59 10.41
CA PRO A 186 7.56 -21.47 10.70
C PRO A 186 7.56 -22.75 9.85
N ASP A 187 8.75 -23.21 9.44
CA ASP A 187 8.90 -24.48 8.72
C ASP A 187 8.50 -25.70 9.56
N SER A 188 8.51 -25.61 10.90
CA SER A 188 8.02 -26.66 11.78
C SER A 188 6.54 -27.01 11.54
N ILE A 189 5.69 -26.01 11.29
CA ILE A 189 4.26 -26.20 11.00
C ILE A 189 4.08 -26.84 9.61
N ARG A 190 4.93 -26.47 8.64
CA ARG A 190 4.93 -27.09 7.30
C ARG A 190 5.31 -28.57 7.39
N ASN A 191 6.38 -28.87 8.12
CA ASN A 191 6.88 -30.23 8.30
C ASN A 191 5.91 -31.11 9.10
N ALA A 192 5.23 -30.55 10.12
CA ALA A 192 4.19 -31.25 10.87
C ALA A 192 3.00 -31.65 9.96
N SER A 193 2.55 -30.74 9.09
CA SER A 193 1.50 -31.05 8.11
C SER A 193 1.94 -32.15 7.13
N ALA A 194 3.18 -32.11 6.65
CA ALA A 194 3.73 -33.15 5.80
C ALA A 194 3.84 -34.51 6.52
N GLY A 195 4.20 -34.52 7.81
CA GLY A 195 4.24 -35.72 8.66
C GLY A 195 2.88 -36.39 8.86
N LEU A 196 1.79 -35.62 8.74
CA LEU A 196 0.41 -36.15 8.72
C LEU A 196 -0.01 -36.69 7.33
N GLY A 197 0.92 -36.82 6.38
CA GLY A 197 0.64 -37.31 5.02
C GLY A 197 -0.03 -36.28 4.10
N SER A 198 -0.05 -34.99 4.48
CA SER A 198 -0.63 -33.94 3.62
C SER A 198 0.27 -33.64 2.42
N ARG A 199 -0.34 -33.50 1.24
CA ARG A 199 0.34 -33.01 0.04
C ARG A 199 0.67 -31.53 0.19
N LYS A 200 1.73 -31.06 -0.49
CA LYS A 200 2.19 -29.67 -0.43
C LYS A 200 1.11 -28.61 -0.72
N TRP A 201 0.20 -28.88 -1.67
CA TRP A 201 -0.92 -27.97 -1.96
C TRP A 201 -1.94 -27.93 -0.82
N GLN A 202 -2.14 -29.04 -0.09
CA GLN A 202 -3.01 -29.09 1.09
C GLN A 202 -2.36 -28.31 2.24
N THR A 203 -1.06 -28.48 2.46
CA THR A 203 -0.32 -27.69 3.47
C THR A 203 -0.38 -26.20 3.15
N THR A 204 -0.19 -25.82 1.89
CA THR A 204 -0.24 -24.42 1.46
C THR A 204 -1.64 -23.82 1.68
N THR A 205 -2.68 -24.51 1.21
CA THR A 205 -4.06 -23.97 1.21
C THR A 205 -4.76 -24.07 2.56
N ARG A 206 -4.50 -25.12 3.35
CA ARG A 206 -5.20 -25.37 4.63
C ARG A 206 -4.41 -24.93 5.86
N VAL A 207 -3.11 -24.75 5.75
CA VAL A 207 -2.25 -24.41 6.90
C VAL A 207 -1.57 -23.06 6.71
N VAL A 208 -0.78 -22.90 5.65
CA VAL A 208 0.06 -21.70 5.44
C VAL A 208 -0.78 -20.47 5.11
N LEU A 209 -1.69 -20.56 4.14
CA LEU A 209 -2.55 -19.44 3.74
C LEU A 209 -3.45 -18.97 4.89
N PRO A 210 -4.16 -19.84 5.64
CA PRO A 210 -4.94 -19.41 6.79
C PRO A 210 -4.08 -18.86 7.94
N ALA A 211 -2.86 -19.37 8.15
CA ALA A 211 -1.94 -18.86 9.17
C ALA A 211 -1.41 -17.45 8.83
N SER A 212 -1.18 -17.16 7.55
CA SER A 212 -0.67 -15.87 7.08
C SER A 212 -1.75 -14.89 6.65
N ALA A 213 -3.02 -15.30 6.57
CA ALA A 213 -4.15 -14.50 6.07
C ALA A 213 -4.24 -13.08 6.68
N PRO A 214 -4.05 -12.86 8.00
CA PRO A 214 -4.08 -11.50 8.55
C PRO A 214 -2.99 -10.60 7.96
N GLY A 215 -1.77 -11.14 7.83
CA GLY A 215 -0.64 -10.45 7.22
C GLY A 215 -0.84 -10.20 5.73
N LEU A 216 -1.36 -11.19 4.99
CA LEU A 216 -1.70 -11.05 3.57
C LEU A 216 -2.75 -9.95 3.35
N ALA A 217 -3.77 -9.88 4.19
CA ALA A 217 -4.81 -8.85 4.14
C ALA A 217 -4.22 -7.46 4.42
N THR A 218 -3.41 -7.30 5.47
CA THR A 218 -2.78 -6.02 5.78
C THR A 218 -1.82 -5.57 4.67
N GLY A 219 -0.98 -6.47 4.15
CA GLY A 219 -0.05 -6.15 3.05
C GLY A 219 -0.78 -5.74 1.76
N SER A 220 -1.83 -6.48 1.40
CA SER A 220 -2.66 -6.17 0.23
C SER A 220 -3.36 -4.82 0.38
N MET A 221 -3.99 -4.55 1.52
CA MET A 221 -4.69 -3.28 1.74
C MET A 221 -3.74 -2.08 1.80
N LEU A 222 -2.49 -2.24 2.23
CA LEU A 222 -1.49 -1.17 2.12
C LEU A 222 -1.19 -0.83 0.66
N ALA A 223 -1.12 -1.83 -0.22
CA ALA A 223 -1.00 -1.61 -1.66
C ALA A 223 -2.25 -0.92 -2.23
N VAL A 224 -3.45 -1.29 -1.78
CA VAL A 224 -4.71 -0.63 -2.17
C VAL A 224 -4.72 0.85 -1.77
N ALA A 225 -4.37 1.16 -0.52
CA ALA A 225 -4.32 2.53 -0.02
C ALA A 225 -3.31 3.37 -0.82
N ARG A 226 -2.17 2.77 -1.21
CA ARG A 226 -1.19 3.40 -2.10
C ARG A 226 -1.77 3.65 -3.49
N GLY A 227 -2.35 2.62 -4.12
CA GLY A 227 -2.92 2.69 -5.46
C GLY A 227 -4.04 3.71 -5.61
N ALA A 228 -4.89 3.87 -4.59
CA ALA A 228 -5.96 4.87 -4.58
C ALA A 228 -5.46 6.32 -4.66
N GLY A 229 -4.22 6.58 -4.23
CA GLY A 229 -3.56 7.89 -4.29
C GLY A 229 -2.66 8.09 -5.51
N GLU A 230 -2.52 7.11 -6.40
CA GLU A 230 -1.64 7.24 -7.57
C GLU A 230 -2.26 8.15 -8.64
N THR A 231 -1.46 9.08 -9.15
CA THR A 231 -1.90 10.08 -10.13
C THR A 231 -1.23 9.89 -11.49
N ALA A 232 0.08 9.69 -11.49
CA ALA A 232 0.91 9.70 -12.70
C ALA A 232 0.44 8.72 -13.79
N PRO A 233 0.19 7.42 -13.52
CA PRO A 233 -0.22 6.51 -14.57
C PRO A 233 -1.59 6.87 -15.17
N LEU A 234 -2.50 7.42 -14.37
CA LEU A 234 -3.86 7.75 -14.79
C LEU A 234 -3.94 8.93 -15.76
N LEU A 235 -2.98 9.85 -15.70
CA LEU A 235 -2.85 10.94 -16.67
C LEU A 235 -2.68 10.44 -18.11
N LEU A 236 -2.10 9.25 -18.30
CA LEU A 236 -1.84 8.66 -19.61
C LEU A 236 -2.85 7.57 -19.99
N THR A 237 -3.71 7.12 -19.07
CA THR A 237 -4.61 5.97 -19.32
C THR A 237 -6.08 6.29 -19.11
N ALA A 238 -6.44 6.98 -18.02
CA ALA A 238 -7.80 7.43 -17.76
C ALA A 238 -8.07 8.81 -18.37
N LEU A 239 -7.04 9.65 -18.52
CA LEU A 239 -7.03 11.00 -19.12
C LEU A 239 -7.84 12.08 -18.41
N GLY A 240 -8.97 11.75 -17.79
CA GLY A 240 -9.85 12.68 -17.08
C GLY A 240 -11.17 12.93 -17.80
N SER A 241 -12.25 13.09 -17.02
CA SER A 241 -13.60 13.44 -17.49
C SER A 241 -14.17 14.54 -16.59
N LEU A 242 -15.09 15.35 -17.13
CA LEU A 242 -15.87 16.31 -16.34
C LEU A 242 -17.11 15.67 -15.71
N PHE A 243 -17.58 14.58 -16.31
CA PHE A 243 -18.82 13.90 -15.94
C PHE A 243 -18.53 12.54 -15.34
N THR A 244 -19.47 12.02 -14.54
CA THR A 244 -19.41 10.63 -14.08
C THR A 244 -19.55 9.68 -15.27
N VAL A 245 -18.53 8.86 -15.47
CA VAL A 245 -18.52 7.81 -16.50
C VAL A 245 -18.60 6.46 -15.82
N THR A 246 -19.57 5.63 -16.21
CA THR A 246 -19.71 4.25 -15.74
C THR A 246 -19.19 3.23 -16.74
N GLU A 247 -18.94 3.66 -17.97
CA GLU A 247 -18.40 2.82 -19.03
C GLU A 247 -16.95 2.39 -18.71
N LEU A 248 -16.66 1.13 -19.00
CA LEU A 248 -15.35 0.54 -18.70
C LEU A 248 -14.28 0.91 -19.73
N VAL A 249 -14.70 1.14 -20.98
CA VAL A 249 -13.86 1.25 -22.17
C VAL A 249 -14.39 2.37 -23.05
N GLY A 250 -13.51 3.05 -23.80
CA GLY A 250 -13.90 4.02 -24.83
C GLY A 250 -14.25 5.43 -24.35
N ARG A 251 -14.39 5.65 -23.04
CA ARG A 251 -14.61 6.98 -22.46
C ARG A 251 -13.61 7.27 -21.35
N ALA A 252 -12.97 8.44 -21.46
CA ALA A 252 -12.05 8.94 -20.44
C ALA A 252 -12.74 8.96 -19.06
N GLN A 253 -11.97 8.66 -18.02
CA GLN A 253 -12.47 8.53 -16.65
C GLN A 253 -11.72 9.50 -15.76
N ALA A 254 -12.42 10.08 -14.77
CA ALA A 254 -11.79 10.93 -13.77
C ALA A 254 -11.32 10.11 -12.57
N SER A 255 -10.24 10.54 -11.92
CA SER A 255 -9.86 10.05 -10.60
C SER A 255 -9.62 11.24 -9.67
N LEU A 256 -9.85 11.02 -8.38
CA LEU A 256 -9.72 12.05 -7.36
C LEU A 256 -8.29 12.62 -7.32
N PRO A 257 -7.21 11.81 -7.30
CA PRO A 257 -5.84 12.33 -7.32
C PRO A 257 -5.55 13.18 -8.57
N GLN A 258 -6.10 12.75 -9.72
CA GLN A 258 -5.97 13.48 -10.97
C GLN A 258 -6.69 14.83 -10.95
N LEU A 259 -7.92 14.88 -10.44
CA LEU A 259 -8.67 16.13 -10.31
C LEU A 259 -7.97 17.10 -9.35
N ILE A 260 -7.47 16.61 -8.22
CA ILE A 260 -6.67 17.42 -7.28
C ILE A 260 -5.47 18.03 -8.02
N TYR A 261 -4.73 17.23 -8.78
CA TYR A 261 -3.58 17.70 -9.54
C TYR A 261 -3.95 18.76 -10.60
N GLN A 262 -5.05 18.54 -11.34
CA GLN A 262 -5.50 19.47 -12.38
C GLN A 262 -5.98 20.79 -11.77
N HIS A 263 -6.78 20.75 -10.71
CA HIS A 263 -7.33 21.94 -10.05
C HIS A 263 -6.28 22.72 -9.25
N ALA A 264 -5.29 22.05 -8.64
CA ALA A 264 -4.17 22.71 -7.97
C ALA A 264 -3.29 23.53 -8.94
N ARG A 265 -3.38 23.27 -10.24
CA ARG A 265 -2.66 24.02 -11.29
C ARG A 265 -3.49 25.13 -11.93
N GLN A 266 -4.74 25.32 -11.53
CA GLN A 266 -5.59 26.38 -12.05
C GLN A 266 -5.30 27.72 -11.35
N PRO A 267 -5.40 28.85 -12.06
CA PRO A 267 -5.21 30.17 -11.46
C PRO A 267 -6.44 30.67 -10.68
N PHE A 268 -7.53 29.89 -10.62
CA PHE A 268 -8.80 30.32 -10.05
C PHE A 268 -8.94 29.89 -8.57
N PRO A 269 -9.28 30.80 -7.63
CA PRO A 269 -9.42 30.47 -6.21
C PRO A 269 -10.39 29.30 -5.92
N PRO A 270 -11.59 29.21 -6.54
CA PRO A 270 -12.50 28.09 -6.29
C PRO A 270 -11.93 26.72 -6.67
N GLY A 271 -11.04 26.67 -7.67
CA GLY A 271 -10.37 25.43 -8.06
C GLY A 271 -9.34 24.99 -7.02
N LEU A 272 -8.55 25.95 -6.53
CA LEU A 272 -7.55 25.67 -5.51
C LEU A 272 -8.19 25.23 -4.19
N GLU A 273 -9.26 25.90 -3.75
CA GLU A 273 -10.02 25.50 -2.55
C GLU A 273 -10.57 24.08 -2.68
N ARG A 274 -11.21 23.76 -3.82
CA ARG A 274 -11.71 22.40 -4.10
C ARG A 274 -10.59 21.36 -4.13
N ALA A 275 -9.42 21.70 -4.65
CA ALA A 275 -8.26 20.81 -4.62
C ALA A 275 -7.81 20.50 -3.19
N TRP A 276 -7.83 21.48 -2.27
CA TRP A 276 -7.55 21.26 -0.85
C TRP A 276 -8.60 20.36 -0.18
N GLY A 277 -9.89 20.59 -0.46
CA GLY A 277 -10.98 19.73 0.04
C GLY A 277 -10.86 18.29 -0.47
N GLY A 278 -10.58 18.12 -1.77
CA GLY A 278 -10.32 16.81 -2.38
C GLY A 278 -9.09 16.11 -1.80
N ALA A 279 -8.00 16.85 -1.57
CA ALA A 279 -6.79 16.30 -0.94
C ALA A 279 -7.06 15.81 0.48
N LEU A 280 -7.81 16.58 1.28
CA LEU A 280 -8.23 16.15 2.62
C LEU A 280 -9.11 14.89 2.55
N ALA A 281 -10.07 14.83 1.61
CA ALA A 281 -10.90 13.64 1.41
C ALA A 281 -10.05 12.41 1.05
N LEU A 282 -9.08 12.54 0.15
CA LEU A 282 -8.18 11.45 -0.21
C LEU A 282 -7.33 10.98 0.98
N VAL A 283 -6.83 11.90 1.81
CA VAL A 283 -6.10 11.56 3.05
C VAL A 283 -7.01 10.78 4.02
N ILE A 284 -8.25 11.22 4.21
CA ILE A 284 -9.22 10.52 5.07
C ILE A 284 -9.50 9.12 4.53
N ILE A 285 -9.77 8.99 3.22
CA ILE A 285 -10.06 7.70 2.58
C ILE A 285 -8.87 6.74 2.74
N THR A 286 -7.65 7.19 2.43
CA THR A 286 -6.44 6.36 2.55
C THR A 286 -6.15 5.97 4.00
N LEU A 287 -6.38 6.86 4.96
CA LEU A 287 -6.26 6.57 6.38
C LEU A 287 -7.30 5.53 6.82
N LEU A 288 -8.55 5.67 6.40
CA LEU A 288 -9.62 4.71 6.69
C LEU A 288 -9.28 3.32 6.16
N PHE A 289 -8.82 3.20 4.91
CA PHE A 289 -8.36 1.92 4.35
C PHE A 289 -7.22 1.31 5.19
N THR A 290 -6.26 2.13 5.61
CA THR A 290 -5.11 1.67 6.40
C THR A 290 -5.51 1.21 7.82
N ILE A 291 -6.43 1.93 8.47
CA ILE A 291 -6.95 1.55 9.80
C ILE A 291 -7.81 0.29 9.71
N LEU A 292 -8.69 0.19 8.70
CA LEU A 292 -9.51 -1.00 8.46
C LEU A 292 -8.62 -2.23 8.22
N ALA A 293 -7.57 -2.09 7.42
CA ALA A 293 -6.59 -3.14 7.18
C ALA A 293 -5.95 -3.68 8.46
N ARG A 294 -5.55 -2.76 9.35
CA ARG A 294 -4.87 -3.11 10.59
C ARG A 294 -5.82 -3.71 11.62
N THR A 295 -7.02 -3.17 11.74
CA THR A 295 -8.01 -3.65 12.72
C THR A 295 -8.58 -5.01 12.35
N LEU A 296 -8.84 -5.28 11.07
CA LEU A 296 -9.26 -6.60 10.58
C LEU A 296 -8.17 -7.65 10.80
N GLY A 297 -6.91 -7.33 10.50
CA GLY A 297 -5.78 -8.22 10.78
C GLY A 297 -5.63 -8.55 12.27
N THR A 298 -5.85 -7.56 13.14
CA THR A 298 -5.71 -7.74 14.60
C THR A 298 -6.85 -8.58 15.20
N LYS A 299 -8.10 -8.38 14.76
CA LYS A 299 -9.25 -9.18 15.25
C LYS A 299 -9.10 -10.66 14.88
N TYR A 300 -8.60 -10.96 13.68
CA TYR A 300 -8.39 -12.34 13.23
C TYR A 300 -7.32 -13.06 14.06
N ASN A 301 -6.28 -12.35 14.51
CA ASN A 301 -5.24 -12.91 15.36
C ASN A 301 -5.74 -13.23 16.79
N LYS A 302 -6.63 -12.41 17.34
CA LYS A 302 -7.23 -12.65 18.67
C LYS A 302 -8.19 -13.83 18.70
N ILE A 303 -9.00 -14.02 17.66
CA ILE A 303 -9.96 -15.14 17.58
C ILE A 303 -9.26 -16.49 17.55
N ARG A 304 -8.07 -16.58 16.94
CA ARG A 304 -7.30 -17.83 16.84
C ARG A 304 -6.35 -18.08 18.01
N ALA A 305 -5.98 -17.04 18.77
CA ALA A 305 -5.22 -17.20 20.02
C ALA A 305 -6.11 -17.62 21.21
N GLY A 306 -7.44 -17.56 21.05
CA GLY A 306 -8.43 -18.01 22.04
C GLY A 306 -9.10 -19.36 21.72
N MET A 307 -8.69 -20.03 20.64
CA MET A 307 -9.04 -21.42 20.30
C MET A 307 -7.80 -22.29 20.43
#